data_AF-A0A6A6XPJ9-F1
#
_entry.id   AF-A0A6A6XPJ9-F1
#
_cell.length_a   1.000
_cell.length_b   1.000
_cell.length_c   1.000
_cell.angle_alpha   90.00
_cell.angle_beta   90.00
_cell.angle_gamma   90.00
#
_symmetry.space_group_name_H-M   'P 1'
#
loop_
_entity.id
_entity.type
_entity.pdbx_description
1 polymer ?
#
loop_
_entity_poly.entity_id
_entity_poly.type
_entity_poly.pdbx_seq_one_letter_code
_entity_poly.pdbx_strand_id
1 'polypeptide(L)'
;MSLNFLLGGCFGWRPSKMPKADEGTTQVWLWTMKVIFIIPLGIAAFESRKVYNTVKGIPEILHPPYNEHVLLAHLLTYIGTMTIFTWLFISSTLLIFHWKAWKSPYILLMGLIDLGLAVTLGTGIVLQAAYLPSTSSGCSNANTWQIVGMNKSFFSVIADSSPPSSAENKCQWFVSAWSEAVVSLSFQMLIAYVGVFFDEREYSFLNPFRPLFYLILVVISPPFWIHTHVVPRLRFAYRYILKLCRITGVKPLKFDQPIPYTPRDKHIVVTNPKLQQFLTIEHVLLVLVDNLHYEDVINLSLTCKSVREAVFPHRDLNYRIPKLKKRVCNEDSKKPCLYCNKKICFDCKATRFFPGLPGRRHVELCQPYCAKCYYTHFSRHARGTKKPCKCNISDRALEFQQMCRTCANSEPTVLRDSRFKRYQQEARDIADGIFLPPGEKAKCGSCKLDLKSGARWWVCGKCKGECRDAIHPPFAKRRKPLDVEKAEKQEREFHELETSRWLKWMALFRNE
;
A
#
# COMPACT_ATOMS: atom_id res chain seq x y z
N MET A 1 -2.15 28.66 -48.97
CA MET A 1 -0.86 28.12 -48.46
C MET A 1 -1.16 27.11 -47.37
N SER A 2 -0.80 25.85 -47.57
CA SER A 2 -1.01 24.78 -46.59
C SER A 2 -0.10 24.97 -45.38
N LEU A 3 -0.67 25.10 -44.19
CA LEU A 3 0.00 25.15 -42.88
C LEU A 3 0.71 23.81 -42.54
N ASN A 4 1.62 23.34 -43.40
CA ASN A 4 2.36 22.09 -43.23
C ASN A 4 3.45 22.18 -42.15
N PHE A 5 3.90 23.39 -41.80
CA PHE A 5 4.82 23.60 -40.68
C PHE A 5 4.19 23.24 -39.31
N LEU A 6 2.89 23.50 -39.12
CA LEU A 6 2.17 23.11 -37.89
C LEU A 6 1.91 21.59 -37.82
N LEU A 7 2.03 20.88 -38.95
CA LEU A 7 1.75 19.44 -39.08
C LEU A 7 2.96 18.56 -38.76
N GLY A 8 4.18 19.06 -38.93
CA GLY A 8 5.41 18.27 -38.76
C GLY A 8 5.84 18.03 -37.31
N GLY A 9 5.27 18.80 -36.37
CA GLY A 9 5.82 18.93 -35.02
C GLY A 9 7.17 19.66 -35.05
N CYS A 10 7.36 20.66 -34.20
CA CYS A 10 8.71 21.16 -33.96
C CYS A 10 9.53 19.99 -33.38
N PHE A 11 10.73 19.73 -33.94
CA PHE A 11 11.68 18.72 -33.46
C PHE A 11 11.26 17.24 -33.62
N GLY A 12 10.40 16.92 -34.60
CA GLY A 12 10.04 15.52 -34.90
C GLY A 12 9.15 14.86 -33.85
N TRP A 13 8.67 15.62 -32.86
CA TRP A 13 7.69 15.15 -31.89
C TRP A 13 6.31 15.13 -32.52
N ARG A 14 5.74 13.94 -32.70
CA ARG A 14 4.34 13.77 -33.07
C ARG A 14 3.49 13.59 -31.82
N PRO A 15 2.52 14.48 -31.55
CA PRO A 15 1.67 14.32 -30.40
C PRO A 15 0.74 13.09 -30.53
N SER A 16 0.15 12.65 -29.42
CA SER A 16 -0.76 11.51 -29.41
C SER A 16 -1.98 11.73 -30.31
N LYS A 17 -2.37 10.66 -31.02
CA LYS A 17 -3.56 10.61 -31.87
C LYS A 17 -4.80 10.85 -31.01
N MET A 18 -5.55 11.91 -31.32
CA MET A 18 -6.84 12.20 -30.71
C MET A 18 -7.98 11.84 -31.67
N PRO A 19 -9.19 11.55 -31.18
CA PRO A 19 -10.36 11.39 -32.04
C PRO A 19 -10.56 12.67 -32.88
N LYS A 20 -10.90 12.47 -34.17
CA LYS A 20 -11.26 13.58 -35.06
C LYS A 20 -12.49 14.27 -34.50
N ALA A 21 -12.43 15.57 -34.28
CA ALA A 21 -13.63 16.35 -34.02
C ALA A 21 -14.42 16.41 -35.34
N ASP A 22 -15.70 16.03 -35.30
CA ASP A 22 -16.56 16.19 -36.45
C ASP A 22 -16.93 17.68 -36.60
N GLU A 23 -16.72 18.23 -37.79
CA GLU A 23 -17.00 19.64 -38.09
C GLU A 23 -18.45 19.98 -37.79
N GLY A 24 -19.38 19.13 -38.21
CA GLY A 24 -20.81 19.29 -37.96
C GLY A 24 -21.11 19.35 -36.47
N THR A 25 -20.61 18.40 -35.68
CA THR A 25 -20.82 18.44 -34.22
C THR A 25 -20.28 19.71 -33.57
N THR A 26 -19.12 20.21 -34.02
CA THR A 26 -18.52 21.42 -33.44
C THR A 26 -19.33 22.66 -33.81
N GLN A 27 -19.81 22.75 -35.04
CA GLN A 27 -20.69 23.84 -35.47
C GLN A 27 -22.01 23.84 -34.67
N VAL A 28 -22.62 22.67 -34.40
CA VAL A 28 -23.85 22.57 -33.59
C VAL A 28 -23.55 23.09 -32.18
N TRP A 29 -22.41 22.70 -31.64
CA TRP A 29 -22.02 23.04 -30.28
C TRP A 29 -21.72 24.53 -30.13
N LEU A 30 -20.95 25.12 -31.06
CA LEU A 30 -20.71 26.57 -31.12
C LEU A 30 -22.01 27.35 -31.27
N TRP A 31 -22.91 26.91 -32.16
CA TRP A 31 -24.22 27.54 -32.31
C TRP A 31 -25.03 27.47 -31.01
N THR A 32 -25.09 26.31 -30.37
CA THR A 32 -25.80 26.11 -29.11
C THR A 32 -25.25 27.01 -28.00
N MET A 33 -23.92 27.10 -27.87
CA MET A 33 -23.28 28.00 -26.90
C MET A 33 -23.61 29.46 -27.18
N LYS A 34 -23.56 29.90 -28.43
CA LYS A 34 -23.89 31.27 -28.81
C LYS A 34 -25.35 31.60 -28.49
N VAL A 35 -26.29 30.70 -28.78
CA VAL A 35 -27.72 30.89 -28.46
C VAL A 35 -27.94 31.04 -26.96
N ILE A 36 -27.35 30.17 -26.14
CA ILE A 36 -27.45 30.27 -24.66
C ILE A 36 -26.83 31.58 -24.17
N PHE A 37 -25.75 32.04 -24.81
CA PHE A 37 -25.01 33.23 -24.41
C PHE A 37 -25.72 34.56 -24.76
N ILE A 38 -26.69 34.57 -25.67
CA ILE A 38 -27.42 35.79 -26.08
C ILE A 38 -28.08 36.48 -24.87
N ILE A 39 -28.72 35.71 -23.98
CA ILE A 39 -29.47 36.27 -22.84
C ILE A 39 -28.56 37.00 -21.84
N PRO A 40 -27.55 36.34 -21.23
CA PRO A 40 -26.69 37.00 -20.25
C PRO A 40 -25.90 38.15 -20.87
N LEU A 41 -25.47 38.03 -22.13
CA LEU A 41 -24.78 39.12 -22.81
C LEU A 41 -25.71 40.31 -23.09
N GLY A 42 -26.97 40.06 -23.45
CA GLY A 42 -27.96 41.12 -23.65
C GLY A 42 -28.15 41.95 -22.38
N ILE A 43 -28.31 41.29 -21.23
CA ILE A 43 -28.39 41.95 -19.92
C ILE A 43 -27.13 42.81 -19.69
N ALA A 44 -25.94 42.20 -19.81
CA ALA A 44 -24.67 42.88 -19.61
C ALA A 44 -24.49 44.09 -20.55
N ALA A 45 -24.93 44.00 -21.81
CA ALA A 45 -24.79 45.04 -22.81
C ALA A 45 -25.69 46.25 -22.52
N PHE A 46 -26.96 46.02 -22.15
CA PHE A 46 -27.87 47.09 -21.78
C PHE A 46 -27.50 47.74 -20.45
N GLU A 47 -27.05 46.97 -19.46
CA GLU A 47 -26.55 47.53 -18.20
C GLU A 47 -25.26 48.33 -18.41
N SER A 48 -24.30 47.80 -19.18
CA SER A 48 -23.07 48.54 -19.53
C SER A 48 -23.36 49.86 -20.25
N ARG A 49 -24.39 49.91 -21.11
CA ARG A 49 -24.84 51.15 -21.76
C ARG A 49 -25.36 52.17 -20.76
N LYS A 50 -26.21 51.75 -19.82
CA LYS A 50 -26.76 52.63 -18.77
C LYS A 50 -25.63 53.20 -17.91
N VAL A 51 -24.73 52.33 -17.44
CA VAL A 51 -23.57 52.72 -16.62
C VAL A 51 -22.68 53.71 -17.38
N TYR A 52 -22.34 53.42 -18.65
CA TYR A 52 -21.55 54.32 -19.48
C TYR A 52 -22.20 55.71 -19.64
N ASN A 53 -23.51 55.75 -19.93
CA ASN A 53 -24.23 57.02 -20.07
C ASN A 53 -24.27 57.82 -18.76
N THR A 54 -24.43 57.16 -17.62
CA THR A 54 -24.35 57.80 -16.31
C THR A 54 -22.96 58.39 -16.06
N VAL A 55 -21.90 57.61 -16.32
CA VAL A 55 -20.52 58.07 -16.13
C VAL A 55 -20.18 59.23 -17.05
N LYS A 56 -20.61 59.17 -18.31
CA LYS A 56 -20.40 60.23 -19.30
C LYS A 56 -21.10 61.54 -18.93
N GLY A 57 -22.22 61.47 -18.23
CA GLY A 57 -23.03 62.64 -17.85
C GLY A 57 -22.47 63.46 -16.68
N ILE A 58 -21.44 62.97 -15.99
CA ILE A 58 -20.92 63.56 -14.76
C ILE A 58 -19.46 64.00 -15.02
N PRO A 59 -19.19 65.28 -15.34
CA PRO A 59 -17.83 65.72 -15.66
C PRO A 59 -16.88 65.66 -14.45
N GLU A 60 -17.41 65.73 -13.23
CA GLU A 60 -16.62 65.71 -11.98
C GLU A 60 -15.79 64.43 -11.80
N ILE A 61 -16.32 63.27 -12.21
CA ILE A 61 -15.64 61.97 -12.08
C ILE A 61 -14.63 61.69 -13.20
N LEU A 62 -14.53 62.57 -14.20
CA LEU A 62 -13.62 62.44 -15.35
C LEU A 62 -12.25 63.09 -15.11
N HIS A 63 -12.13 63.89 -14.04
CA HIS A 63 -10.91 64.62 -13.71
C HIS A 63 -10.27 64.06 -12.42
N PRO A 64 -8.97 64.30 -12.20
CA PRO A 64 -8.32 64.00 -10.91
C PRO A 64 -9.12 64.63 -9.75
N PRO A 65 -9.34 63.91 -8.64
CA PRO A 65 -8.52 62.81 -8.11
C PRO A 65 -8.95 61.39 -8.52
N TYR A 66 -10.01 61.24 -9.32
CA TYR A 66 -10.51 59.92 -9.71
C TYR A 66 -9.62 59.26 -10.77
N ASN A 67 -9.79 57.96 -10.99
CA ASN A 67 -8.97 57.21 -11.94
C ASN A 67 -9.18 57.73 -13.38
N GLU A 68 -8.07 58.09 -14.05
CA GLU A 68 -8.07 58.67 -15.40
C GLU A 68 -8.70 57.77 -16.47
N HIS A 69 -8.81 56.47 -16.20
CA HIS A 69 -9.35 55.49 -17.14
C HIS A 69 -10.82 55.15 -16.90
N VAL A 70 -11.55 55.81 -15.99
CA VAL A 70 -12.97 55.50 -15.70
C VAL A 70 -13.83 55.53 -16.98
N LEU A 71 -13.74 56.60 -17.76
CA LEU A 71 -14.53 56.74 -18.99
C LEU A 71 -14.14 55.70 -20.04
N LEU A 72 -12.82 55.49 -20.22
CA LEU A 72 -12.30 54.52 -21.18
C LEU A 72 -12.71 53.09 -20.81
N ALA A 73 -12.65 52.73 -19.53
CA ALA A 73 -13.00 51.40 -19.05
C ALA A 73 -14.48 51.08 -19.31
N HIS A 74 -15.39 52.00 -18.96
CA HIS A 74 -16.81 51.84 -19.24
C HIS A 74 -17.14 51.91 -20.73
N LEU A 75 -16.42 52.72 -21.51
CA LEU A 75 -16.56 52.76 -22.97
C LEU A 75 -16.16 51.42 -23.61
N LEU A 76 -15.02 50.86 -23.22
CA LEU A 76 -14.54 49.57 -23.74
C LEU A 76 -15.49 48.43 -23.36
N THR A 77 -15.98 48.38 -22.13
CA THR A 77 -16.97 47.37 -21.71
C THR A 77 -18.29 47.54 -22.47
N TYR A 78 -18.78 48.78 -22.68
CA TYR A 78 -19.98 49.05 -23.47
C TYR A 78 -19.83 48.67 -24.95
N ILE A 79 -18.78 49.15 -25.61
CA ILE A 79 -18.51 48.83 -27.03
C ILE A 79 -18.27 47.32 -27.16
N GLY A 80 -17.50 46.72 -26.27
CA GLY A 80 -17.21 45.29 -26.27
C GLY A 80 -18.49 44.46 -26.15
N THR A 81 -19.30 44.68 -25.12
CA THR A 81 -20.56 43.93 -24.92
C THR A 81 -21.56 44.14 -26.06
N MET A 82 -21.75 45.36 -26.57
CA MET A 82 -22.67 45.62 -27.69
C MET A 82 -22.18 45.03 -29.03
N THR A 83 -20.87 45.08 -29.27
CA THR A 83 -20.28 44.49 -30.48
C THR A 83 -20.38 42.98 -30.42
N ILE A 84 -20.07 42.35 -29.28
CA ILE A 84 -20.26 40.90 -29.10
C ILE A 84 -21.75 40.56 -29.26
N PHE A 85 -22.66 41.34 -28.70
CA PHE A 85 -24.10 41.07 -28.78
C PHE A 85 -24.59 41.06 -30.22
N THR A 86 -24.23 42.08 -31.00
CA THR A 86 -24.55 42.15 -32.44
C THR A 86 -23.89 41.02 -33.21
N TRP A 87 -22.61 40.74 -32.90
CA TRP A 87 -21.84 39.68 -33.51
C TRP A 87 -22.42 38.29 -33.21
N LEU A 88 -23.01 38.03 -32.04
CA LEU A 88 -23.66 36.76 -31.73
C LEU A 88 -24.80 36.46 -32.70
N PHE A 89 -25.64 37.45 -33.05
CA PHE A 89 -26.70 37.25 -34.03
C PHE A 89 -26.16 37.00 -35.42
N ILE A 90 -25.19 37.82 -35.87
CA ILE A 90 -24.56 37.67 -37.18
C ILE A 90 -23.89 36.31 -37.28
N SER A 91 -23.04 35.97 -36.33
CA SER A 91 -22.29 34.71 -36.30
C SER A 91 -23.21 33.49 -36.18
N SER A 92 -24.26 33.53 -35.36
CA SER A 92 -25.22 32.42 -35.24
C SER A 92 -26.01 32.22 -36.52
N THR A 93 -26.40 33.31 -37.18
CA THR A 93 -27.08 33.30 -38.49
C THR A 93 -26.17 32.70 -39.55
N LEU A 94 -24.91 33.14 -39.61
CA LEU A 94 -23.92 32.63 -40.55
C LEU A 94 -23.65 31.14 -40.35
N LEU A 95 -23.58 30.67 -39.10
CA LEU A 95 -23.44 29.24 -38.78
C LEU A 95 -24.63 28.41 -39.30
N ILE A 96 -25.86 28.91 -39.17
CA ILE A 96 -27.06 28.20 -39.67
C ILE A 96 -27.13 28.21 -41.20
N PHE A 97 -27.07 29.39 -41.81
CA PHE A 97 -27.40 29.55 -43.24
C PHE A 97 -26.29 29.05 -44.16
N HIS A 98 -25.04 29.13 -43.74
CA HIS A 98 -23.89 28.68 -44.55
C HIS A 98 -23.29 27.35 -44.09
N TRP A 99 -24.03 26.58 -43.29
CA TRP A 99 -23.62 25.29 -42.73
C TRP A 99 -22.98 24.34 -43.76
N LYS A 100 -23.55 24.25 -44.97
CA LYS A 100 -23.06 23.35 -46.04
C LYS A 100 -22.01 23.97 -46.95
N ALA A 101 -21.94 25.30 -46.99
CA ALA A 101 -21.12 26.02 -47.97
C ALA A 101 -19.71 26.32 -47.43
N TRP A 102 -19.57 26.48 -46.12
CA TRP A 102 -18.34 27.00 -45.52
C TRP A 102 -17.56 25.87 -44.87
N LYS A 103 -16.31 25.72 -45.33
CA LYS A 103 -15.35 24.72 -44.81
C LYS A 103 -14.64 25.24 -43.56
N SER A 104 -14.08 24.31 -42.79
CA SER A 104 -13.11 24.40 -41.69
C SER A 104 -12.39 25.75 -41.43
N PRO A 105 -11.70 26.41 -42.40
CA PRO A 105 -11.03 27.69 -42.15
C PRO A 105 -11.95 28.82 -41.65
N TYR A 106 -13.25 28.75 -41.93
CA TYR A 106 -14.18 29.78 -41.48
C TYR A 106 -14.40 29.72 -39.96
N ILE A 107 -14.46 28.53 -39.36
CA ILE A 107 -14.66 28.37 -37.91
C ILE A 107 -13.48 28.98 -37.15
N LEU A 108 -12.25 28.77 -37.65
CA LEU A 108 -11.06 29.40 -37.11
C LEU A 108 -11.13 30.94 -37.18
N LEU A 109 -11.55 31.50 -38.32
CA LEU A 109 -11.71 32.94 -38.47
C LEU A 109 -12.73 33.50 -37.46
N MET A 110 -13.86 32.83 -37.29
CA MET A 110 -14.87 33.19 -36.29
C MET A 110 -14.30 33.14 -34.88
N GLY A 111 -13.57 32.08 -34.54
CA GLY A 111 -12.88 31.96 -33.26
C GLY A 111 -11.89 33.09 -33.00
N LEU A 112 -11.14 33.53 -34.01
CA LEU A 112 -10.20 34.65 -33.89
C LEU A 112 -10.91 36.00 -33.69
N ILE A 113 -12.04 36.22 -34.37
CA ILE A 113 -12.89 37.40 -34.13
C ILE A 113 -13.44 37.35 -32.71
N ASP A 114 -13.97 36.19 -32.30
CA ASP A 114 -14.50 35.98 -30.95
C ASP A 114 -13.43 36.23 -29.87
N LEU A 115 -12.18 35.81 -30.12
CA LEU A 115 -11.04 36.06 -29.26
C LEU A 115 -10.68 37.55 -29.19
N GLY A 116 -10.63 38.23 -30.32
CA GLY A 116 -10.36 39.67 -30.37
C GLY A 116 -11.39 40.46 -29.55
N LEU A 117 -12.68 40.13 -29.70
CA LEU A 117 -13.75 40.74 -28.92
C LEU A 117 -13.64 40.42 -27.42
N ALA A 118 -13.24 39.19 -27.07
CA ALA A 118 -12.98 38.81 -25.68
C ALA A 118 -11.85 39.65 -25.06
N VAL A 119 -10.76 39.90 -25.81
CA VAL A 119 -9.64 40.74 -25.37
C VAL A 119 -10.07 42.19 -25.16
N THR A 120 -10.90 42.75 -26.04
CA THR A 120 -11.45 44.10 -25.88
C THR A 120 -12.28 44.22 -24.61
N LEU A 121 -13.21 43.28 -24.38
CA LEU A 121 -14.05 43.25 -23.19
C LEU A 121 -13.20 43.03 -21.92
N GLY A 122 -12.24 42.10 -21.97
CA GLY A 122 -11.33 41.81 -20.87
C GLY A 122 -10.50 43.01 -20.44
N THR A 123 -10.02 43.81 -21.40
CA THR A 123 -9.31 45.06 -21.11
C THR A 123 -10.19 46.04 -20.33
N GLY A 124 -11.45 46.23 -20.73
CA GLY A 124 -12.40 47.08 -20.03
C GLY A 124 -12.67 46.62 -18.59
N ILE A 125 -12.87 45.30 -18.39
CA ILE A 125 -13.09 44.68 -17.08
C ILE A 125 -11.88 44.86 -16.15
N VAL A 126 -10.66 44.67 -16.67
CA VAL A 126 -9.42 44.83 -15.88
C VAL A 126 -9.23 46.29 -15.46
N LEU A 127 -9.53 47.25 -16.34
CA LEU A 127 -9.48 48.67 -16.00
C LEU A 127 -10.54 49.04 -14.94
N GLN A 128 -11.75 48.47 -15.02
CA GLN A 128 -12.81 48.65 -14.02
C GLN A 128 -12.41 48.09 -12.64
N ALA A 129 -11.70 46.96 -12.61
CA ALA A 129 -11.25 46.33 -11.37
C ALA A 129 -10.26 47.20 -10.55
N ALA A 130 -9.66 48.23 -11.15
CA ALA A 130 -8.76 49.13 -10.44
C ALA A 130 -9.48 50.07 -9.44
N TYR A 131 -10.77 50.35 -9.66
CA TYR A 131 -11.54 51.28 -8.82
C TYR A 131 -12.87 50.71 -8.29
N LEU A 132 -13.39 49.62 -8.86
CA LEU A 132 -14.57 48.94 -8.32
C LEU A 132 -14.18 47.91 -7.24
N PRO A 133 -14.97 47.77 -6.16
CA PRO A 133 -14.83 46.63 -5.26
C PRO A 133 -15.17 45.33 -6.01
N SER A 134 -14.43 44.26 -5.73
CA SER A 134 -14.61 42.97 -6.42
C SER A 134 -15.89 42.21 -6.05
N THR A 135 -16.58 42.64 -4.99
CA THR A 135 -17.78 41.96 -4.44
C THR A 135 -18.83 42.97 -4.00
N SER A 136 -20.10 42.59 -4.07
CA SER A 136 -21.22 43.44 -3.63
C SER A 136 -21.17 43.74 -2.13
N SER A 137 -20.63 42.82 -1.31
CA SER A 137 -20.37 43.06 0.11
C SER A 137 -19.35 44.19 0.35
N GLY A 138 -18.43 44.42 -0.59
CA GLY A 138 -17.50 45.55 -0.52
C GLY A 138 -18.16 46.92 -0.64
N CYS A 139 -19.43 46.97 -1.07
CA CYS A 139 -20.19 48.22 -1.21
C CYS A 139 -20.81 48.74 0.10
N SER A 140 -20.70 48.03 1.23
CA SER A 140 -21.32 48.46 2.50
C SER A 140 -20.78 49.80 3.01
N ASN A 141 -19.57 50.18 2.59
CA ASN A 141 -18.94 51.47 2.92
C ASN A 141 -18.64 52.28 1.65
N ALA A 142 -19.54 52.24 0.66
CA ALA A 142 -19.34 52.92 -0.62
C ALA A 142 -19.05 54.43 -0.47
N ASN A 143 -19.61 55.07 0.56
CA ASN A 143 -19.38 56.48 0.87
C ASN A 143 -17.92 56.83 1.18
N THR A 144 -17.13 55.85 1.63
CA THR A 144 -15.72 56.03 1.98
C THR A 144 -14.78 55.27 1.04
N TRP A 145 -15.30 54.71 -0.05
CA TRP A 145 -14.51 53.90 -0.96
C TRP A 145 -13.54 54.77 -1.79
N GLN A 146 -12.24 54.48 -1.67
CA GLN A 146 -11.15 55.17 -2.38
C GLN A 146 -11.22 56.71 -2.30
N ILE A 147 -11.51 57.26 -1.12
CA ILE A 147 -11.42 58.71 -0.90
C ILE A 147 -9.95 59.17 -1.00
N VAL A 148 -9.70 60.19 -1.81
CA VAL A 148 -8.41 60.90 -1.86
C VAL A 148 -8.61 62.32 -1.30
N GLY A 149 -8.16 62.54 -0.06
CA GLY A 149 -8.23 63.83 0.63
C GLY A 149 -9.64 64.18 1.11
N MET A 150 -10.09 65.41 0.83
CA MET A 150 -11.40 65.95 1.24
C MET A 150 -12.51 65.70 0.21
N ASN A 151 -12.23 64.97 -0.87
CA ASN A 151 -13.18 64.74 -1.96
C ASN A 151 -14.20 63.65 -1.60
N LYS A 152 -15.41 63.75 -2.18
CA LYS A 152 -16.44 62.71 -2.04
C LYS A 152 -15.96 61.41 -2.71
N SER A 153 -16.50 60.27 -2.28
CA SER A 153 -16.24 59.01 -2.98
C SER A 153 -16.82 59.03 -4.39
N PHE A 154 -16.25 58.21 -5.28
CA PHE A 154 -16.76 58.02 -6.65
C PHE A 154 -18.26 57.71 -6.67
N PHE A 155 -18.73 56.84 -5.78
CA PHE A 155 -20.14 56.44 -5.71
C PHE A 155 -21.04 57.51 -5.08
N SER A 156 -20.52 58.33 -4.16
CA SER A 156 -21.26 59.45 -3.58
C SER A 156 -21.53 60.54 -4.61
N VAL A 157 -20.55 60.88 -5.45
CA VAL A 157 -20.75 61.85 -6.54
C VAL A 157 -21.81 61.37 -7.54
N ILE A 158 -21.79 60.08 -7.87
CA ILE A 158 -22.79 59.49 -8.76
C ILE A 158 -24.18 59.47 -8.11
N ALA A 159 -24.27 59.18 -6.81
CA ALA A 159 -25.53 59.21 -6.07
C ALA A 159 -26.14 60.62 -6.04
N ASP A 160 -25.34 61.66 -5.80
CA ASP A 160 -25.78 63.05 -5.74
C ASP A 160 -26.32 63.55 -7.08
N SER A 161 -25.73 63.10 -8.19
CA SER A 161 -26.17 63.47 -9.55
C SER A 161 -27.48 62.81 -10.00
N SER A 162 -27.95 61.77 -9.29
CA SER A 162 -29.12 60.98 -9.69
C SER A 162 -29.90 60.46 -8.45
N PRO A 163 -30.53 61.37 -7.68
CA PRO A 163 -31.39 60.99 -6.55
C PRO A 163 -32.61 60.17 -7.03
N PRO A 164 -33.18 59.26 -6.20
CA PRO A 164 -33.02 59.11 -4.74
C PRO A 164 -32.09 57.97 -4.28
N SER A 165 -31.17 57.48 -5.10
CA SER A 165 -30.34 56.31 -4.75
C SER A 165 -29.14 56.65 -3.83
N SER A 166 -28.89 55.83 -2.80
CA SER A 166 -27.68 55.92 -1.96
C SER A 166 -26.41 55.51 -2.73
N ALA A 167 -25.24 55.93 -2.24
CA ALA A 167 -23.94 55.53 -2.79
C ALA A 167 -23.74 54.00 -2.76
N GLU A 168 -24.26 53.33 -1.73
CA GLU A 168 -24.21 51.86 -1.61
C GLU A 168 -25.01 51.19 -2.74
N ASN A 169 -26.23 51.67 -3.02
CA ASN A 169 -27.05 51.15 -4.11
C ASN A 169 -26.40 51.40 -5.48
N LYS A 170 -25.77 52.56 -5.68
CA LYS A 170 -24.99 52.85 -6.90
C LYS A 170 -23.78 51.93 -7.01
N CYS A 171 -23.02 51.71 -5.93
CA CYS A 171 -21.91 50.79 -5.92
C CYS A 171 -22.35 49.37 -6.29
N GLN A 172 -23.41 48.85 -5.66
CA GLN A 172 -23.92 47.52 -5.96
C GLN A 172 -24.35 47.37 -7.42
N TRP A 173 -24.97 48.40 -7.99
CA TRP A 173 -25.34 48.41 -9.41
C TRP A 173 -24.11 48.35 -10.34
N PHE A 174 -23.07 49.14 -10.08
CA PHE A 174 -21.82 49.08 -10.83
C PHE A 174 -21.11 47.73 -10.71
N VAL A 175 -21.06 47.16 -9.50
CA VAL A 175 -20.47 45.83 -9.27
C VAL A 175 -21.29 44.74 -9.94
N SER A 176 -22.62 44.85 -9.96
CA SER A 176 -23.49 43.90 -10.68
C SER A 176 -23.18 43.94 -12.18
N ALA A 177 -23.17 45.12 -12.80
CA ALA A 177 -22.85 45.27 -14.22
C ALA A 177 -21.43 44.77 -14.54
N TRP A 178 -20.45 45.02 -13.68
CA TRP A 178 -19.10 44.48 -13.81
C TRP A 178 -19.09 42.94 -13.74
N SER A 179 -19.82 42.36 -12.78
CA SER A 179 -19.92 40.90 -12.64
C SER A 179 -20.59 40.23 -13.84
N GLU A 180 -21.63 40.85 -14.41
CA GLU A 180 -22.29 40.39 -15.64
C GLU A 180 -21.35 40.46 -16.86
N ALA A 181 -20.51 41.49 -16.93
CA ALA A 181 -19.46 41.59 -17.94
C ALA A 181 -18.40 40.49 -17.77
N VAL A 182 -17.99 40.15 -16.54
CA VAL A 182 -17.07 39.04 -16.24
C VAL A 182 -17.66 37.68 -16.64
N VAL A 183 -18.94 37.44 -16.33
CA VAL A 183 -19.65 36.24 -16.78
C VAL A 183 -19.65 36.19 -18.31
N SER A 184 -19.93 37.33 -18.96
CA SER A 184 -19.95 37.43 -20.42
C SER A 184 -18.58 37.17 -21.06
N LEU A 185 -17.50 37.69 -20.46
CA LEU A 185 -16.14 37.40 -20.87
C LEU A 185 -15.83 35.90 -20.79
N SER A 186 -16.27 35.23 -19.72
CA SER A 186 -16.01 33.80 -19.51
C SER A 186 -16.67 32.93 -20.60
N PHE A 187 -17.92 33.23 -20.95
CA PHE A 187 -18.61 32.56 -22.07
C PHE A 187 -17.96 32.87 -23.42
N GLN A 188 -17.62 34.15 -23.67
CA GLN A 188 -16.97 34.56 -24.91
C GLN A 188 -15.61 33.90 -25.09
N MET A 189 -14.81 33.77 -24.03
CA MET A 189 -13.53 33.06 -24.04
C MET A 189 -13.70 31.57 -24.34
N LEU A 190 -14.76 30.93 -23.83
CA LEU A 190 -15.05 29.52 -24.13
C LEU A 190 -15.44 29.32 -25.60
N ILE A 191 -16.27 30.21 -26.14
CA ILE A 191 -16.68 30.21 -27.56
C ILE A 191 -15.46 30.45 -28.45
N ALA A 192 -14.63 31.45 -28.13
CA ALA A 192 -13.39 31.75 -28.83
C ALA A 192 -12.42 30.56 -28.77
N TYR A 193 -12.29 29.92 -27.61
CA TYR A 193 -11.47 28.74 -27.43
C TYR A 193 -11.90 27.62 -28.38
N VAL A 194 -13.18 27.25 -28.40
CA VAL A 194 -13.62 26.17 -29.31
C VAL A 194 -13.53 26.56 -30.78
N GLY A 195 -13.75 27.83 -31.13
CA GLY A 195 -13.55 28.31 -32.50
C GLY A 195 -12.08 28.29 -32.96
N VAL A 196 -11.15 28.77 -32.13
CA VAL A 196 -9.71 28.82 -32.46
C VAL A 196 -9.07 27.44 -32.44
N PHE A 197 -9.46 26.61 -31.48
CA PHE A 197 -8.96 25.25 -31.30
C PHE A 197 -9.83 24.21 -32.03
N PHE A 198 -10.57 24.62 -33.07
CA PHE A 198 -11.20 23.69 -33.98
C PHE A 198 -10.16 23.21 -35.02
N ASP A 199 -9.61 22.02 -34.80
CA ASP A 199 -8.83 21.33 -35.83
C ASP A 199 -9.31 19.88 -35.97
N GLU A 200 -9.82 19.57 -37.16
CA GLU A 200 -10.25 18.22 -37.57
C GLU A 200 -9.10 17.20 -37.56
N ARG A 201 -7.85 17.68 -37.53
CA ARG A 201 -6.66 16.84 -37.66
C ARG A 201 -6.33 16.16 -36.33
N GLU A 202 -6.26 14.83 -36.38
CA GLU A 202 -5.95 13.94 -35.25
C GLU A 202 -4.66 14.28 -34.48
N TYR A 203 -3.72 14.93 -35.16
CA TYR A 203 -2.38 15.25 -34.64
C TYR A 203 -2.20 16.74 -34.34
N SER A 204 -3.19 17.59 -34.59
CA SER A 204 -3.03 19.01 -34.39
C SER A 204 -2.76 19.34 -32.93
N PHE A 205 -1.81 20.26 -32.69
CA PHE A 205 -1.63 20.88 -31.38
C PHE A 205 -2.92 21.54 -30.89
N LEU A 206 -3.75 22.00 -31.82
CA LEU A 206 -4.97 22.73 -31.55
C LEU A 206 -6.17 21.83 -31.26
N ASN A 207 -6.04 20.50 -31.15
CA ASN A 207 -7.20 19.65 -30.86
C ASN A 207 -7.80 19.96 -29.46
N PRO A 208 -9.12 20.21 -29.35
CA PRO A 208 -9.73 20.70 -28.11
C PRO A 208 -9.76 19.64 -26.99
N PHE A 209 -9.66 18.35 -27.34
CA PHE A 209 -9.58 17.27 -26.35
C PHE A 209 -8.20 17.16 -25.69
N ARG A 210 -7.17 17.77 -26.28
CA ARG A 210 -5.80 17.55 -25.81
C ARG A 210 -5.50 18.19 -24.45
N PRO A 211 -5.92 19.44 -24.16
CA PRO A 211 -5.76 20.01 -22.82
C PRO A 211 -6.55 19.23 -21.76
N LEU A 212 -7.76 18.74 -22.10
CA LEU A 212 -8.53 17.87 -21.22
C LEU A 212 -7.79 16.55 -20.94
N PHE A 213 -7.25 15.90 -21.97
CA PHE A 213 -6.45 14.68 -21.81
C PHE A 213 -5.21 14.92 -20.96
N TYR A 214 -4.49 16.02 -21.19
CA TYR A 214 -3.35 16.38 -20.36
C TYR A 214 -3.75 16.70 -18.92
N LEU A 215 -4.89 17.35 -18.70
CA LEU A 215 -5.42 17.58 -17.36
C LEU A 215 -5.76 16.25 -16.66
N ILE A 216 -6.44 15.32 -17.36
CA ILE A 216 -6.71 13.97 -16.85
C ILE A 216 -5.40 13.25 -16.53
N LEU A 217 -4.40 13.33 -17.40
CA LEU A 217 -3.10 12.70 -17.18
C LEU A 217 -2.39 13.34 -15.98
N VAL A 218 -2.34 14.66 -15.88
CA VAL A 218 -1.69 15.38 -14.78
C VAL A 218 -2.40 15.14 -13.45
N VAL A 219 -3.73 15.05 -13.43
CA VAL A 219 -4.52 14.86 -12.19
C VAL A 219 -4.60 13.39 -11.78
N ILE A 220 -4.83 12.46 -12.72
CA ILE A 220 -5.07 11.04 -12.42
C ILE A 220 -3.79 10.19 -12.48
N SER A 221 -2.81 10.53 -13.32
CA SER A 221 -1.59 9.73 -13.45
C SER A 221 -0.77 9.72 -12.14
N PRO A 222 -0.52 10.84 -11.44
CA PRO A 222 0.22 10.81 -10.18
C PRO A 222 -0.40 9.91 -9.10
N PRO A 223 -1.70 10.01 -8.75
CA PRO A 223 -2.28 9.11 -7.74
C PRO A 223 -2.29 7.66 -8.22
N PHE A 224 -2.51 7.41 -9.51
CA PHE A 224 -2.42 6.06 -10.06
C PHE A 224 -1.00 5.49 -9.96
N TRP A 225 0.03 6.27 -10.31
CA TRP A 225 1.43 5.89 -10.21
C TRP A 225 1.86 5.66 -8.75
N ILE A 226 1.47 6.55 -7.83
CA ILE A 226 1.72 6.40 -6.40
C ILE A 226 1.08 5.11 -5.89
N HIS A 227 -0.18 4.86 -6.23
CA HIS A 227 -0.90 3.67 -5.81
C HIS A 227 -0.30 2.37 -6.37
N THR A 228 0.20 2.38 -7.60
CA THR A 228 0.73 1.19 -8.27
C THR A 228 2.20 0.91 -7.96
N HIS A 229 3.02 1.94 -7.73
CA HIS A 229 4.47 1.80 -7.53
C HIS A 229 4.95 2.11 -6.12
N VAL A 230 4.44 3.16 -5.49
CA VAL A 230 4.93 3.63 -4.18
C VAL A 230 4.28 2.84 -3.04
N VAL A 231 2.96 2.70 -3.05
CA VAL A 231 2.20 2.04 -1.97
C VAL A 231 2.64 0.59 -1.74
N PRO A 232 2.83 -0.28 -2.76
CA PRO A 232 3.39 -1.61 -2.59
C PRO A 232 4.76 -1.66 -1.92
N ARG A 233 5.65 -0.73 -2.29
CA ARG A 233 7.01 -0.63 -1.74
C ARG A 233 6.98 -0.21 -0.28
N LEU A 234 6.18 0.82 0.06
CA LEU A 234 5.99 1.26 1.45
C LEU A 234 5.42 0.14 2.32
N ARG A 235 4.40 -0.59 1.83
CA ARG A 235 3.82 -1.74 2.56
C ARG A 235 4.86 -2.84 2.77
N PHE A 236 5.65 -3.16 1.74
CA PHE A 236 6.72 -4.14 1.85
C PHE A 236 7.79 -3.70 2.86
N ALA A 237 8.24 -2.45 2.78
CA ALA A 237 9.21 -1.87 3.71
C ALA A 237 8.69 -1.90 5.16
N TYR A 238 7.44 -1.46 5.40
CA TYR A 238 6.80 -1.54 6.71
C TYR A 238 6.76 -2.98 7.25
N ARG A 239 6.35 -3.95 6.43
CA ARG A 239 6.34 -5.37 6.81
C ARG A 239 7.75 -5.90 7.09
N TYR A 240 8.74 -5.45 6.32
CA TYR A 240 10.14 -5.82 6.52
C TYR A 240 10.67 -5.26 7.85
N ILE A 241 10.37 -4.00 8.16
CA ILE A 241 10.72 -3.35 9.44
C ILE A 241 10.08 -4.08 10.61
N LEU A 242 8.77 -4.35 10.57
CA LEU A 242 8.10 -5.14 11.62
C LEU A 242 8.77 -6.52 11.82
N LYS A 243 9.28 -7.11 10.75
CA LYS A 243 9.98 -8.39 10.81
C LYS A 243 11.38 -8.24 11.41
N LEU A 244 12.10 -7.16 11.12
CA LEU A 244 13.37 -6.82 11.78
C LEU A 244 13.16 -6.61 13.29
N CYS A 245 12.13 -5.87 13.69
CA CYS A 245 11.79 -5.68 15.11
C CYS A 245 11.46 -7.00 15.81
N ARG A 246 10.96 -8.01 15.10
CA ARG A 246 10.73 -9.35 15.68
C ARG A 246 12.02 -10.11 15.98
N ILE A 247 13.15 -9.80 15.33
CA ILE A 247 14.42 -10.49 15.57
C ILE A 247 14.81 -10.39 17.05
N THR A 248 14.69 -9.20 17.63
CA THR A 248 15.09 -8.93 19.02
C THR A 248 14.24 -9.68 20.05
N GLY A 249 12.99 -10.04 19.67
CA GLY A 249 12.07 -10.78 20.54
C GLY A 249 12.19 -12.31 20.46
N VAL A 250 12.95 -12.87 19.50
CA VAL A 250 13.05 -14.34 19.36
C VAL A 250 13.97 -14.90 20.43
N LYS A 251 13.39 -15.39 21.53
CA LYS A 251 14.16 -16.12 22.55
C LYS A 251 14.67 -17.47 22.01
N PRO A 252 15.89 -17.90 22.40
CA PRO A 252 16.36 -19.25 22.11
C PRO A 252 15.41 -20.26 22.77
N LEU A 253 15.12 -21.35 22.06
CA LEU A 253 14.30 -22.42 22.61
C LEU A 253 15.15 -23.24 23.57
N LYS A 254 14.77 -23.22 24.84
CA LYS A 254 15.33 -24.12 25.84
C LYS A 254 14.45 -25.36 25.90
N PHE A 255 15.05 -26.49 25.58
CA PHE A 255 14.46 -27.79 25.84
C PHE A 255 14.94 -28.26 27.20
N ASP A 256 14.02 -28.76 28.02
CA ASP A 256 14.39 -29.40 29.27
C ASP A 256 15.18 -30.65 28.91
N GLN A 257 16.50 -30.57 29.08
CA GLN A 257 17.34 -31.74 28.98
C GLN A 257 17.03 -32.62 30.19
N PRO A 258 16.82 -33.93 30.00
CA PRO A 258 16.70 -34.83 31.14
C PRO A 258 17.96 -34.67 31.98
N ILE A 259 17.80 -34.47 33.29
CA ILE A 259 18.93 -34.39 34.22
C ILE A 259 19.73 -35.68 34.01
N PRO A 260 21.00 -35.60 33.59
CA PRO A 260 21.81 -36.79 33.44
C PRO A 260 21.86 -37.46 34.81
N TYR A 261 21.35 -38.68 34.88
CA TYR A 261 21.35 -39.44 36.12
C TYR A 261 22.80 -39.70 36.53
N THR A 262 23.20 -39.15 37.67
CA THR A 262 24.48 -39.43 38.31
C THR A 262 24.26 -40.47 39.40
N PRO A 263 24.71 -41.73 39.21
CA PRO A 263 24.59 -42.72 40.25
C PRO A 263 25.43 -42.33 41.47
N ARG A 264 24.91 -42.61 42.67
CA ARG A 264 25.70 -42.52 43.91
C ARG A 264 26.41 -43.86 44.11
N ASP A 265 27.51 -44.07 43.40
CA ASP A 265 28.24 -45.34 43.34
C ASP A 265 28.73 -45.84 44.71
N LYS A 266 28.96 -44.93 45.67
CA LYS A 266 29.60 -45.23 46.95
C LYS A 266 28.77 -46.13 47.89
N HIS A 267 27.48 -46.38 47.62
CA HIS A 267 26.60 -47.13 48.53
C HIS A 267 25.62 -48.08 47.81
N ILE A 268 25.95 -48.60 46.63
CA ILE A 268 25.11 -49.61 45.97
C ILE A 268 25.38 -50.97 46.61
N VAL A 269 24.63 -51.30 47.67
CA VAL A 269 24.57 -52.67 48.19
C VAL A 269 23.68 -53.49 47.25
N VAL A 270 24.29 -54.42 46.52
CA VAL A 270 23.59 -55.32 45.61
C VAL A 270 22.82 -56.33 46.43
N THR A 271 21.50 -56.15 46.55
CA THR A 271 20.62 -57.06 47.31
C THR A 271 20.42 -58.43 46.63
N ASN A 272 20.69 -58.56 45.32
CA ASN A 272 20.60 -59.83 44.60
C ASN A 272 21.61 -59.90 43.42
N PRO A 273 22.81 -60.47 43.63
CA PRO A 273 23.88 -60.46 42.64
C PRO A 273 23.62 -61.38 41.44
N LYS A 274 22.82 -62.45 41.61
CA LYS A 274 22.58 -63.45 40.56
C LYS A 274 21.77 -62.88 39.39
N LEU A 275 20.69 -62.13 39.68
CA LEU A 275 19.88 -61.50 38.64
C LEU A 275 20.66 -60.41 37.90
N GLN A 276 21.46 -59.62 38.63
CA GLN A 276 22.32 -58.62 38.02
C GLN A 276 23.34 -59.27 37.07
N GLN A 277 24.06 -60.31 37.52
CA GLN A 277 25.00 -61.05 36.68
C GLN A 277 24.33 -61.59 35.41
N PHE A 278 23.13 -62.15 35.54
CA PHE A 278 22.36 -62.65 34.40
C PHE A 278 22.00 -61.55 33.39
N LEU A 279 21.47 -60.41 33.86
CA LEU A 279 21.09 -59.28 32.99
C LEU A 279 22.29 -58.49 32.45
N THR A 280 23.46 -58.63 33.08
CA THR A 280 24.70 -58.00 32.61
C THR A 280 25.16 -58.62 31.29
N ILE A 281 24.91 -59.92 31.10
CA ILE A 281 25.16 -60.61 29.83
C ILE A 281 24.26 -60.01 28.75
N GLU A 282 24.87 -59.27 27.82
CA GLU A 282 24.13 -58.48 26.83
C GLU A 282 23.19 -59.33 25.98
N HIS A 283 23.65 -60.49 25.47
CA HIS A 283 22.82 -61.36 24.63
C HIS A 283 21.55 -61.83 25.34
N VAL A 284 21.65 -62.17 26.62
CA VAL A 284 20.53 -62.60 27.45
C VAL A 284 19.54 -61.44 27.64
N LEU A 285 20.05 -60.26 27.98
CA LEU A 285 19.22 -59.07 28.10
C LEU A 285 18.50 -58.78 26.79
N LEU A 286 19.19 -58.84 25.65
CA LEU A 286 18.60 -58.53 24.34
C LEU A 286 17.49 -59.51 23.95
N VAL A 287 17.65 -60.82 24.23
CA VAL A 287 16.60 -61.84 23.99
C VAL A 287 15.37 -61.60 24.87
N LEU A 288 15.58 -61.22 26.13
CA LEU A 288 14.50 -60.84 27.04
C LEU A 288 13.78 -59.59 26.52
N VAL A 289 14.55 -58.61 26.06
CA VAL A 289 14.07 -57.33 25.53
C VAL A 289 13.31 -57.48 24.21
N ASP A 290 13.65 -58.47 23.38
CA ASP A 290 12.91 -58.78 22.14
C ASP A 290 11.44 -59.13 22.40
N ASN A 291 11.13 -59.63 23.61
CA ASN A 291 9.78 -60.02 24.02
C ASN A 291 9.10 -58.99 24.94
N LEU A 292 9.74 -57.84 25.20
CA LEU A 292 9.23 -56.81 26.10
C LEU A 292 8.89 -55.52 25.36
N HIS A 293 7.98 -54.75 25.97
CA HIS A 293 7.76 -53.37 25.59
C HIS A 293 8.77 -52.43 26.26
N TYR A 294 8.94 -51.22 25.73
CA TYR A 294 9.93 -50.29 26.26
C TYR A 294 9.59 -49.82 27.66
N GLU A 295 8.30 -49.73 27.94
CA GLU A 295 7.80 -49.44 29.27
C GLU A 295 8.14 -50.56 30.25
N ASP A 296 8.05 -51.82 29.81
CA ASP A 296 8.42 -52.97 30.63
C ASP A 296 9.92 -52.98 30.94
N VAL A 297 10.77 -52.62 29.96
CA VAL A 297 12.23 -52.48 30.18
C VAL A 297 12.55 -51.33 31.14
N ILE A 298 11.85 -50.19 31.03
CA ILE A 298 11.97 -49.11 32.01
C ILE A 298 11.52 -49.61 33.39
N ASN A 299 10.35 -50.23 33.49
CA ASN A 299 9.81 -50.73 34.76
C ASN A 299 10.73 -51.78 35.40
N LEU A 300 11.31 -52.66 34.59
CA LEU A 300 12.35 -53.61 35.01
C LEU A 300 13.53 -52.87 35.65
N SER A 301 14.01 -51.79 35.03
CA SER A 301 15.09 -50.97 35.59
C SER A 301 14.69 -50.16 36.83
N LEU A 302 13.40 -50.02 37.12
CA LEU A 302 12.90 -49.35 38.32
C LEU A 302 12.80 -50.30 39.53
N THR A 303 12.81 -51.62 39.32
CA THR A 303 12.65 -52.63 40.38
C THR A 303 13.71 -52.55 41.47
N CYS A 304 15.00 -52.46 41.10
CA CYS A 304 16.10 -52.24 42.05
C CYS A 304 17.31 -51.59 41.37
N LYS A 305 18.23 -51.04 42.16
CA LYS A 305 19.42 -50.34 41.67
C LYS A 305 20.36 -51.24 40.86
N SER A 306 20.54 -52.50 41.27
CA SER A 306 21.43 -53.44 40.58
C SER A 306 20.89 -53.87 39.21
N VAL A 307 19.58 -54.12 39.10
CA VAL A 307 18.91 -54.39 37.81
C VAL A 307 18.97 -53.15 36.91
N ARG A 308 18.79 -51.95 37.47
CA ARG A 308 18.97 -50.71 36.71
C ARG A 308 20.34 -50.60 36.06
N GLU A 309 21.40 -50.86 36.82
CA GLU A 309 22.77 -50.78 36.31
C GLU A 309 23.06 -51.87 35.25
N ALA A 310 22.44 -53.04 35.37
CA ALA A 310 22.56 -54.10 34.35
C ALA A 310 21.83 -53.74 33.04
N VAL A 311 20.65 -53.10 33.13
CA VAL A 311 19.82 -52.74 31.98
C VAL A 311 20.31 -51.44 31.32
N PHE A 312 20.59 -50.42 32.13
CA PHE A 312 21.02 -49.08 31.73
C PHE A 312 22.34 -48.71 32.42
N PRO A 313 23.47 -49.35 32.03
CA PRO A 313 24.77 -49.08 32.65
C PRO A 313 25.20 -47.64 32.40
N HIS A 314 25.71 -46.95 33.43
CA HIS A 314 26.09 -45.53 33.31
C HIS A 314 27.19 -45.30 32.28
N ARG A 315 28.22 -46.16 32.29
CA ARG A 315 29.40 -46.03 31.42
C ARG A 315 29.11 -46.27 29.94
N ASP A 316 28.04 -47.01 29.64
CA ASP A 316 27.73 -47.47 28.28
C ASP A 316 26.30 -47.14 27.84
N LEU A 317 25.68 -46.16 28.50
CA LEU A 317 24.28 -45.78 28.28
C LEU A 317 24.03 -45.38 26.81
N ASN A 318 24.99 -44.66 26.22
CA ASN A 318 24.89 -44.14 24.85
C ASN A 318 24.89 -45.25 23.80
N TYR A 319 25.58 -46.36 24.05
CA TYR A 319 25.63 -47.51 23.14
C TYR A 319 24.49 -48.51 23.41
N ARG A 320 24.13 -48.72 24.68
CA ARG A 320 23.11 -49.67 25.11
C ARG A 320 21.69 -49.22 24.76
N ILE A 321 21.35 -47.94 25.00
CA ILE A 321 19.99 -47.42 24.77
C ILE A 321 19.52 -47.60 23.31
N PRO A 322 20.31 -47.27 22.27
CA PRO A 322 19.90 -47.48 20.89
C PRO A 322 19.61 -48.94 20.55
N LYS A 323 20.42 -49.89 21.04
CA LYS A 323 20.21 -51.32 20.83
C LYS A 323 18.92 -51.81 21.48
N LEU A 324 18.69 -51.42 22.74
CA LEU A 324 17.45 -51.72 23.44
C LEU A 324 16.26 -51.15 22.70
N LYS A 325 16.27 -49.85 22.34
CA LYS A 325 15.19 -49.21 21.58
C LYS A 325 14.91 -49.89 20.24
N LYS A 326 15.96 -50.42 19.57
CA LYS A 326 15.82 -51.14 18.31
C LYS A 326 15.10 -52.47 18.48
N ARG A 327 15.42 -53.23 19.53
CA ARG A 327 14.88 -54.58 19.77
C ARG A 327 13.52 -54.63 20.44
N VAL A 328 13.27 -53.67 21.32
CA VAL A 328 12.01 -53.57 22.07
C VAL A 328 10.80 -53.37 21.17
N CYS A 329 9.71 -54.11 21.42
CA CYS A 329 8.51 -54.20 20.59
C CYS A 329 8.79 -54.72 19.16
N ASN A 330 7.75 -55.20 18.46
CA ASN A 330 7.88 -55.67 17.08
C ASN A 330 8.21 -54.51 16.09
N GLU A 331 9.29 -54.61 15.30
CA GLU A 331 9.84 -53.53 14.45
C GLU A 331 8.81 -52.95 13.48
N ASP A 332 8.00 -53.80 12.84
CA ASP A 332 7.04 -53.39 11.80
C ASP A 332 5.90 -52.51 12.34
N SER A 333 5.65 -52.58 13.65
CA SER A 333 4.55 -51.87 14.31
C SER A 333 4.97 -50.52 14.91
N LYS A 334 6.26 -50.16 14.89
CA LYS A 334 6.81 -49.03 15.65
C LYS A 334 6.51 -47.69 14.99
N LYS A 335 5.63 -46.91 15.62
CA LYS A 335 5.44 -45.48 15.30
C LYS A 335 6.07 -44.60 16.37
N PRO A 336 6.60 -43.41 16.05
CA PRO A 336 7.03 -42.47 17.08
C PRO A 336 5.81 -41.89 17.80
N CYS A 337 5.90 -41.78 19.12
CA CYS A 337 4.93 -41.05 19.95
C CYS A 337 4.91 -39.60 19.51
N LEU A 338 3.70 -39.06 19.31
CA LEU A 338 3.49 -37.72 18.79
C LEU A 338 4.13 -36.61 19.66
N TYR A 339 4.22 -36.80 20.97
CA TYR A 339 4.73 -35.78 21.90
C TYR A 339 6.21 -35.96 22.24
N CYS A 340 6.62 -37.18 22.60
CA CYS A 340 7.97 -37.44 23.11
C CYS A 340 8.92 -38.10 22.09
N ASN A 341 8.45 -38.48 20.89
CA ASN A 341 9.18 -39.23 19.85
C ASN A 341 9.64 -40.64 20.26
N LYS A 342 9.24 -41.15 21.43
CA LYS A 342 9.47 -42.54 21.86
C LYS A 342 8.82 -43.51 20.87
N LYS A 343 9.53 -44.55 20.43
CA LYS A 343 8.93 -45.59 19.57
C LYS A 343 7.90 -46.39 20.37
N ILE A 344 6.68 -46.49 19.85
CA ILE A 344 5.55 -47.22 20.42
C ILE A 344 5.03 -48.22 19.39
N CYS A 345 4.77 -49.46 19.82
CA CYS A 345 4.03 -50.44 19.03
C CYS A 345 2.52 -50.25 19.18
N PHE A 346 1.75 -51.12 18.53
CA PHE A 346 0.29 -51.13 18.61
C PHE A 346 -0.23 -51.28 20.05
N ASP A 347 0.41 -52.11 20.89
CA ASP A 347 -0.06 -52.39 22.26
C ASP A 347 0.40 -51.34 23.28
N CYS A 348 1.50 -50.66 22.99
CA CYS A 348 2.03 -49.55 23.78
C CYS A 348 1.32 -48.22 23.51
N LYS A 349 0.59 -48.10 22.39
CA LYS A 349 -0.06 -46.85 22.05
C LYS A 349 -1.29 -46.65 22.95
N ALA A 350 -1.42 -45.44 23.45
CA ALA A 350 -2.65 -44.93 24.01
C ALA A 350 -3.24 -43.94 23.01
N THR A 351 -4.55 -44.02 22.79
CA THR A 351 -5.30 -43.07 21.97
C THR A 351 -6.10 -42.15 22.88
N ARG A 352 -5.90 -40.84 22.74
CA ARG A 352 -6.76 -39.84 23.39
C ARG A 352 -7.36 -38.92 22.36
N PHE A 353 -8.56 -38.43 22.66
CA PHE A 353 -9.27 -37.48 21.82
C PHE A 353 -8.95 -36.08 22.31
N PHE A 354 -8.06 -35.38 21.59
CA PHE A 354 -7.56 -34.07 21.98
C PHE A 354 -7.67 -33.07 20.82
N PRO A 355 -7.69 -31.75 21.11
CA PRO A 355 -7.55 -30.73 20.08
C PRO A 355 -6.26 -30.95 19.29
N GLY A 356 -6.32 -30.71 17.99
CA GLY A 356 -5.17 -30.73 17.10
C GLY A 356 -3.99 -29.94 17.66
N LEU A 357 -2.79 -30.38 17.30
CA LEU A 357 -1.60 -29.75 17.85
C LEU A 357 -1.32 -28.41 17.16
N PRO A 358 -1.29 -27.29 17.91
CA PRO A 358 -0.88 -26.02 17.34
C PRO A 358 0.55 -26.17 16.81
N GLY A 359 0.79 -25.72 15.60
CA GLY A 359 2.11 -25.79 14.97
C GLY A 359 2.31 -26.93 13.97
N ARG A 360 1.58 -28.05 14.07
CA ARG A 360 1.70 -29.17 13.11
C ARG A 360 1.52 -28.69 11.67
N ARG A 361 0.46 -27.92 11.43
CA ARG A 361 0.15 -27.29 10.14
C ARG A 361 1.24 -26.36 9.64
N HIS A 362 1.94 -25.68 10.54
CA HIS A 362 3.01 -24.74 10.18
C HIS A 362 4.24 -25.48 9.65
N VAL A 363 4.53 -26.64 10.20
CA VAL A 363 5.63 -27.51 9.74
C VAL A 363 5.25 -28.21 8.43
N GLU A 364 4.03 -28.72 8.32
CA GLU A 364 3.60 -29.51 7.15
C GLU A 364 3.20 -28.66 5.94
N LEU A 365 2.49 -27.55 6.15
CA LEU A 365 1.85 -26.79 5.06
C LEU A 365 2.52 -25.45 4.75
N CYS A 366 3.18 -24.79 5.72
CA CYS A 366 3.76 -23.48 5.46
C CYS A 366 5.13 -23.59 4.80
N GLN A 367 5.31 -22.82 3.73
CA GLN A 367 6.53 -22.83 2.93
C GLN A 367 7.24 -21.48 3.00
N PRO A 368 8.58 -21.45 3.02
CA PRO A 368 9.34 -20.22 3.03
C PRO A 368 9.42 -19.60 1.62
N TYR A 369 9.31 -18.28 1.53
CA TYR A 369 9.33 -17.48 0.31
C TYR A 369 10.48 -16.47 0.38
N CYS A 370 11.12 -16.24 -0.76
CA CYS A 370 12.10 -15.17 -0.90
C CYS A 370 11.40 -13.79 -0.92
N ALA A 371 12.14 -12.74 -0.55
CA ALA A 371 11.63 -11.37 -0.54
C ALA A 371 11.02 -10.93 -1.88
N LYS A 372 11.65 -11.31 -3.00
CA LYS A 372 11.18 -11.01 -4.36
C LYS A 372 9.83 -11.67 -4.66
N CYS A 373 9.68 -12.97 -4.39
CA CYS A 373 8.41 -13.68 -4.59
C CYS A 373 7.32 -13.14 -3.68
N TYR A 374 7.66 -12.84 -2.42
CA TYR A 374 6.71 -12.23 -1.49
C TYR A 374 6.24 -10.86 -1.98
N TYR A 375 7.15 -9.98 -2.40
CA TYR A 375 6.80 -8.66 -2.94
C TYR A 375 5.85 -8.78 -4.14
N THR A 376 6.16 -9.65 -5.11
CA THR A 376 5.34 -9.85 -6.31
C THR A 376 3.95 -10.39 -5.97
N HIS A 377 3.85 -11.42 -5.13
CA HIS A 377 2.58 -12.11 -4.85
C HIS A 377 1.72 -11.47 -3.76
N PHE A 378 2.30 -10.67 -2.87
CA PHE A 378 1.60 -10.12 -1.70
C PHE A 378 1.61 -8.59 -1.65
N SER A 379 2.71 -7.93 -2.01
CA SER A 379 2.83 -6.48 -1.87
C SER A 379 2.37 -5.72 -3.12
N ARG A 380 2.66 -6.23 -4.33
CA ARG A 380 2.37 -5.58 -5.62
C ARG A 380 0.88 -5.60 -6.01
N HIS A 381 0.09 -6.52 -5.47
CA HIS A 381 -1.32 -6.65 -5.84
C HIS A 381 -2.16 -5.56 -5.16
N ALA A 382 -2.61 -4.58 -5.95
CA ALA A 382 -3.39 -3.44 -5.49
C ALA A 382 -4.84 -3.82 -5.09
N ARG A 383 -5.42 -4.85 -5.73
CA ARG A 383 -6.82 -5.26 -5.56
C ARG A 383 -6.98 -6.45 -4.61
N GLY A 384 -6.73 -6.20 -3.33
CA GLY A 384 -6.97 -7.18 -2.27
C GLY A 384 -5.66 -7.68 -1.69
N THR A 385 -5.38 -7.26 -0.46
CA THR A 385 -4.38 -7.92 0.38
C THR A 385 -4.74 -9.40 0.43
N LYS A 386 -3.81 -10.29 0.03
CA LYS A 386 -4.01 -11.72 0.31
C LYS A 386 -4.25 -11.84 1.82
N LYS A 387 -5.45 -12.32 2.17
CA LYS A 387 -5.89 -12.40 3.57
C LYS A 387 -4.85 -13.18 4.38
N PRO A 388 -4.63 -12.81 5.65
CA PRO A 388 -3.77 -13.61 6.53
C PRO A 388 -4.27 -15.05 6.52
N CYS A 389 -3.35 -16.00 6.71
CA CYS A 389 -3.69 -17.41 6.75
C CYS A 389 -4.81 -17.69 7.78
N LYS A 390 -5.93 -18.27 7.33
CA LYS A 390 -7.11 -18.60 8.15
C LYS A 390 -7.22 -20.09 8.53
N CYS A 391 -6.18 -20.88 8.26
CA CYS A 391 -6.21 -22.31 8.58
C CYS A 391 -5.98 -22.62 10.07
N ASN A 392 -6.07 -21.64 10.97
CA ASN A 392 -6.03 -21.87 12.41
C ASN A 392 -7.23 -22.70 12.92
N ILE A 393 -8.34 -22.73 12.16
CA ILE A 393 -9.53 -23.52 12.49
C ILE A 393 -9.20 -25.02 12.51
N SER A 394 -8.34 -25.51 11.60
CA SER A 394 -7.97 -26.93 11.59
C SER A 394 -7.16 -27.33 12.81
N ASP A 395 -6.41 -26.41 13.42
CA ASP A 395 -5.61 -26.68 14.61
C ASP A 395 -6.48 -26.81 15.88
N ARG A 396 -7.77 -26.45 15.80
CA ARG A 396 -8.72 -26.58 16.92
C ARG A 396 -9.63 -27.80 16.82
N ALA A 397 -9.63 -28.50 15.69
CA ALA A 397 -10.45 -29.69 15.52
C ALA A 397 -9.96 -30.80 16.46
N LEU A 398 -10.90 -31.51 17.09
CA LEU A 398 -10.56 -32.67 17.92
C LEU A 398 -10.17 -33.84 17.01
N GLU A 399 -9.05 -34.48 17.31
CA GLU A 399 -8.56 -35.65 16.58
C GLU A 399 -8.07 -36.74 17.55
N PHE A 400 -8.16 -37.99 17.12
CA PHE A 400 -7.56 -39.10 17.86
C PHE A 400 -6.04 -39.06 17.70
N GLN A 401 -5.34 -38.84 18.80
CA GLN A 401 -3.89 -38.74 18.81
C GLN A 401 -3.29 -39.99 19.46
N GLN A 402 -2.34 -40.62 18.74
CA GLN A 402 -1.60 -41.78 19.22
C GLN A 402 -0.35 -41.32 19.98
N MET A 403 -0.22 -41.74 21.23
CA MET A 403 0.89 -41.39 22.13
C MET A 403 1.29 -42.57 23.01
N CYS A 404 2.42 -42.48 23.72
CA CYS A 404 2.79 -43.50 24.71
C CYS A 404 1.93 -43.36 25.98
N ARG A 405 1.84 -44.42 26.79
CA ARG A 405 1.02 -44.41 28.02
C ARG A 405 1.47 -43.34 29.00
N THR A 406 2.78 -43.11 29.11
CA THR A 406 3.34 -42.02 29.95
C THR A 406 2.81 -40.64 29.53
N CYS A 407 2.81 -40.35 28.22
CA CYS A 407 2.25 -39.10 27.71
C CYS A 407 0.74 -39.05 27.88
N ALA A 408 0.04 -40.18 27.68
CA ALA A 408 -1.40 -40.22 27.92
C ALA A 408 -1.74 -39.81 29.37
N ASN A 409 -0.97 -40.25 30.36
CA ASN A 409 -1.23 -39.91 31.76
C ASN A 409 -0.74 -38.51 32.18
N SER A 410 -0.04 -37.79 31.31
CA SER A 410 0.44 -36.43 31.59
C SER A 410 -0.66 -35.39 31.37
N GLU A 411 -0.52 -34.22 31.98
CA GLU A 411 -1.45 -33.11 31.80
C GLU A 411 -1.47 -32.62 30.33
N PRO A 412 -2.65 -32.45 29.70
CA PRO A 412 -2.75 -32.06 28.28
C PRO A 412 -2.08 -30.72 27.94
N THR A 413 -2.07 -29.77 28.88
CA THR A 413 -1.46 -28.44 28.73
C THR A 413 0.06 -28.57 28.57
N VAL A 414 0.71 -29.30 29.47
CA VAL A 414 2.16 -29.58 29.45
C VAL A 414 2.57 -30.31 28.17
N LEU A 415 1.80 -31.32 27.76
CA LEU A 415 2.03 -32.04 26.51
C LEU A 415 1.96 -31.11 25.29
N ARG A 416 0.92 -30.28 25.23
CA ARG A 416 0.71 -29.34 24.13
C ARG A 416 1.84 -28.31 24.05
N ASP A 417 2.28 -27.75 25.18
CA ASP A 417 3.36 -26.77 25.22
C ASP A 417 4.71 -27.39 24.85
N SER A 418 5.00 -28.59 25.38
CA SER A 418 6.23 -29.31 25.05
C SER A 418 6.32 -29.64 23.56
N ARG A 419 5.20 -30.03 22.93
CA ARG A 419 5.16 -30.34 21.50
C ARG A 419 5.11 -29.08 20.64
N PHE A 420 4.46 -28.00 21.08
CA PHE A 420 4.51 -26.72 20.40
C PHE A 420 5.94 -26.18 20.32
N LYS A 421 6.72 -26.25 21.40
CA LYS A 421 8.15 -25.91 21.40
C LYS A 421 8.94 -26.74 20.37
N ARG A 422 8.64 -28.03 20.23
CA ARG A 422 9.27 -28.89 19.20
C ARG A 422 8.88 -28.46 17.79
N TYR A 423 7.60 -28.19 17.52
CA TYR A 423 7.19 -27.68 16.22
C TYR A 423 7.82 -26.32 15.89
N GLN A 424 8.04 -25.48 16.90
CA GLN A 424 8.77 -24.23 16.72
C GLN A 424 10.23 -24.48 16.32
N GLN A 425 10.88 -25.51 16.89
CA GLN A 425 12.22 -25.91 16.47
C GLN A 425 12.21 -26.54 15.08
N GLU A 426 11.30 -27.48 14.77
CA GLU A 426 11.16 -28.07 13.44
C GLU A 426 10.93 -26.99 12.37
N ALA A 427 10.12 -25.96 12.66
CA ALA A 427 9.91 -24.82 11.77
C ALA A 427 11.19 -23.97 11.59
N ARG A 428 12.04 -23.84 12.62
CA ARG A 428 13.37 -23.22 12.52
C ARG A 428 14.32 -24.06 11.68
N ASP A 429 14.33 -25.36 11.90
CA ASP A 429 15.19 -26.30 11.19
C ASP A 429 14.84 -26.36 9.69
N ILE A 430 13.55 -26.28 9.34
CA ILE A 430 13.08 -26.14 7.94
C ILE A 430 13.55 -24.80 7.35
N ALA A 431 13.52 -23.71 8.12
CA ALA A 431 13.93 -22.39 7.66
C ALA A 431 15.43 -22.32 7.35
N ASP A 432 16.23 -22.98 8.18
CA ASP A 432 17.68 -23.07 8.09
C ASP A 432 18.15 -24.22 7.18
N GLY A 433 17.25 -25.16 6.84
CA GLY A 433 17.53 -26.31 5.97
C GLY A 433 18.45 -27.34 6.64
N ILE A 434 18.29 -27.58 7.94
CA ILE A 434 19.19 -28.44 8.74
C ILE A 434 19.11 -29.90 8.28
N PHE A 435 17.90 -30.40 8.03
CA PHE A 435 17.65 -31.79 7.60
C PHE A 435 17.93 -32.04 6.11
N LEU A 436 18.37 -31.02 5.36
CA LEU A 436 18.74 -31.20 3.96
C LEU A 436 20.17 -31.74 3.85
N PRO A 437 20.45 -32.57 2.81
CA PRO A 437 21.78 -33.09 2.53
C PRO A 437 22.86 -32.00 2.54
N PRO A 438 24.12 -32.34 2.86
CA PRO A 438 25.22 -31.40 2.78
C PRO A 438 25.26 -30.75 1.38
N GLY A 439 25.29 -29.42 1.33
CA GLY A 439 25.28 -28.66 0.06
C GLY A 439 23.89 -28.17 -0.39
N GLU A 440 22.81 -28.80 0.06
CA GLU A 440 21.45 -28.35 -0.24
C GLU A 440 20.97 -27.25 0.72
N LYS A 441 20.20 -26.30 0.18
CA LYS A 441 19.62 -25.17 0.92
C LYS A 441 18.10 -25.21 0.85
N ALA A 442 17.45 -24.61 1.84
CA ALA A 442 16.01 -24.43 1.82
C ALA A 442 15.59 -23.66 0.55
N LYS A 443 14.61 -24.20 -0.18
CA LYS A 443 14.14 -23.63 -1.46
C LYS A 443 12.89 -22.76 -1.25
N CYS A 444 12.76 -21.73 -2.08
CA CYS A 444 11.58 -20.87 -2.11
C CYS A 444 10.35 -21.67 -2.55
N GLY A 445 9.24 -21.60 -1.80
CA GLY A 445 7.99 -22.32 -2.13
C GLY A 445 7.42 -21.96 -3.51
N SER A 446 7.68 -20.73 -4.00
CA SER A 446 7.23 -20.24 -5.31
C SER A 446 8.27 -20.48 -6.42
N CYS A 447 9.39 -19.75 -6.41
CA CYS A 447 10.36 -19.81 -7.51
C CYS A 447 11.34 -20.99 -7.45
N LYS A 448 11.25 -21.83 -6.41
CA LYS A 448 12.11 -23.01 -6.16
C LYS A 448 13.62 -22.76 -6.07
N LEU A 449 14.07 -21.51 -6.20
CA LEU A 449 15.46 -21.10 -5.99
C LEU A 449 15.88 -21.24 -4.52
N ASP A 450 17.15 -21.52 -4.30
CA ASP A 450 17.78 -21.58 -2.99
C ASP A 450 17.66 -20.26 -2.23
N LEU A 451 17.19 -20.35 -0.98
CA LEU A 451 17.06 -19.22 -0.09
C LEU A 451 18.40 -18.93 0.59
N LYS A 452 19.02 -17.80 0.23
CA LYS A 452 20.18 -17.24 0.95
C LYS A 452 19.82 -16.89 2.40
N SER A 453 20.79 -16.75 3.30
CA SER A 453 20.55 -16.27 4.67
C SER A 453 19.80 -14.93 4.67
N GLY A 454 18.91 -14.70 5.64
CA GLY A 454 18.13 -13.46 5.74
C GLY A 454 16.65 -13.69 6.00
N ALA A 455 15.82 -12.69 5.68
CA ALA A 455 14.39 -12.70 5.96
C ALA A 455 13.66 -13.87 5.26
N ARG A 456 12.78 -14.56 6.00
CA ARG A 456 11.96 -15.67 5.50
C ARG A 456 10.48 -15.30 5.56
N TRP A 457 9.80 -15.27 4.41
CA TRP A 457 8.37 -15.01 4.35
C TRP A 457 7.61 -16.33 4.33
N TRP A 458 6.60 -16.51 5.17
CA TRP A 458 5.93 -17.80 5.30
C TRP A 458 4.55 -17.74 4.67
N VAL A 459 4.27 -18.68 3.77
CA VAL A 459 3.01 -18.75 3.04
C VAL A 459 2.42 -20.13 3.22
N CYS A 460 1.14 -20.21 3.57
CA CYS A 460 0.46 -21.49 3.71
C CYS A 460 0.24 -22.12 2.33
N GLY A 461 0.68 -23.36 2.14
CA GLY A 461 0.51 -24.12 0.91
C GLY A 461 -0.95 -24.38 0.54
N LYS A 462 -1.84 -24.50 1.55
CA LYS A 462 -3.28 -24.76 1.40
C LYS A 462 -4.07 -23.50 1.03
N CYS A 463 -4.10 -22.48 1.89
CA CYS A 463 -4.90 -21.26 1.65
C CYS A 463 -4.17 -20.15 0.88
N LYS A 464 -2.88 -20.32 0.58
CA LYS A 464 -2.01 -19.32 -0.07
C LYS A 464 -1.92 -17.96 0.65
N GLY A 465 -2.41 -17.87 1.89
CA GLY A 465 -2.33 -16.69 2.74
C GLY A 465 -0.97 -16.56 3.44
N GLU A 466 -0.61 -15.33 3.80
CA GLU A 466 0.60 -15.06 4.59
C GLU A 466 0.43 -15.64 6.00
N CYS A 467 1.38 -16.47 6.42
CA CYS A 467 1.45 -16.99 7.77
C CYS A 467 2.26 -16.02 8.65
N ARG A 468 1.61 -15.42 9.65
CA ARG A 468 2.20 -14.38 10.53
C ARG A 468 2.54 -14.87 11.94
N ASP A 469 2.31 -16.15 12.17
CA ASP A 469 2.50 -16.81 13.47
C ASP A 469 3.96 -16.73 13.93
N ALA A 470 4.16 -16.60 15.24
CA ALA A 470 5.48 -16.50 15.88
C ALA A 470 6.24 -17.84 15.90
N ILE A 471 5.57 -18.95 15.53
CA ILE A 471 6.24 -20.25 15.40
C ILE A 471 7.34 -20.22 14.32
N HIS A 472 7.16 -19.39 13.28
CA HIS A 472 8.12 -19.29 12.20
C HIS A 472 9.22 -18.28 12.53
N PRO A 473 10.50 -18.61 12.30
CA PRO A 473 11.56 -17.63 12.47
C PRO A 473 11.42 -16.51 11.42
N PRO A 474 11.60 -15.24 11.83
CA PRO A 474 11.56 -14.12 10.90
C PRO A 474 12.76 -14.12 9.94
N PHE A 475 13.90 -14.65 10.40
CA PHE A 475 15.17 -14.72 9.68
C PHE A 475 15.80 -16.10 9.85
N ALA A 476 16.40 -16.62 8.78
CA ALA A 476 17.22 -17.82 8.82
C ALA A 476 18.70 -17.45 8.96
N LYS A 477 19.40 -18.14 9.85
CA LYS A 477 20.83 -17.92 10.08
C LYS A 477 21.63 -18.51 8.90
N ARG A 478 22.84 -18.01 8.68
CA ARG A 478 23.77 -18.67 7.74
C ARG A 478 24.18 -19.99 8.39
N ARG A 479 23.84 -21.12 7.75
CA ARG A 479 24.32 -22.46 8.16
C ARG A 479 25.85 -22.39 8.20
N LYS A 480 26.43 -22.49 9.40
CA LYS A 480 27.87 -22.73 9.52
C LYS A 480 28.10 -24.15 8.99
N PRO A 481 29.11 -24.38 8.15
CA PRO A 481 29.47 -25.75 7.79
C PRO A 481 29.71 -26.53 9.10
N LEU A 482 29.15 -27.73 9.17
CA LEU A 482 29.39 -28.63 10.31
C LEU A 482 30.88 -28.98 10.25
N ASP A 483 31.64 -28.40 11.17
CA ASP A 483 33.05 -28.71 11.35
C ASP A 483 33.12 -30.04 12.10
N VAL A 484 33.35 -31.12 11.36
CA VAL A 484 33.26 -32.50 11.85
C VAL A 484 34.24 -32.74 13.01
N GLU A 485 35.35 -32.00 13.06
CA GLU A 485 36.38 -32.11 14.11
C GLU A 485 36.07 -31.29 15.37
N LYS A 486 35.10 -30.37 15.33
CA LYS A 486 34.76 -29.48 16.46
C LYS A 486 33.42 -29.80 17.15
N ALA A 487 32.72 -30.86 16.74
CA ALA A 487 31.39 -31.18 17.24
C ALA A 487 31.31 -31.32 18.78
N GLU A 488 32.38 -31.78 19.45
CA GLU A 488 32.44 -31.89 20.93
C GLU A 488 32.88 -30.60 21.64
N LYS A 489 33.56 -29.67 20.95
CA LYS A 489 34.06 -28.41 21.56
C LYS A 489 33.06 -27.25 21.45
N GLN A 490 32.13 -27.30 20.49
CA GLN A 490 31.25 -26.17 20.14
C GLN A 490 30.14 -25.86 21.16
N GLU A 491 29.66 -26.81 21.96
CA GLU A 491 28.59 -26.52 22.95
C GLU A 491 29.07 -25.56 24.04
N ARG A 492 30.36 -25.54 24.39
CA ARG A 492 30.93 -24.63 25.39
C ARG A 492 31.23 -23.23 24.83
N GLU A 493 31.81 -23.13 23.62
CA GLU A 493 32.14 -21.82 23.01
C GLU A 493 30.91 -21.01 22.54
N PHE A 494 29.80 -21.68 22.19
CA PHE A 494 28.60 -20.98 21.70
C PHE A 494 27.97 -20.08 22.77
N HIS A 495 28.06 -20.48 24.04
CA HIS A 495 27.49 -19.71 25.17
C HIS A 495 28.32 -18.45 25.51
N GLU A 496 29.64 -18.47 25.26
CA GLU A 496 30.55 -17.31 25.48
C GLU A 496 30.50 -16.28 24.35
N LEU A 497 30.27 -16.71 23.11
CA LEU A 497 30.21 -15.81 21.95
C LEU A 497 28.90 -15.02 21.88
N GLU A 498 27.78 -15.58 22.36
CA GLU A 498 26.47 -14.90 22.32
C GLU A 498 26.36 -13.78 23.36
N THR A 499 26.97 -13.95 24.54
CA THR A 499 27.09 -12.89 25.57
C THR A 499 28.04 -11.76 25.13
N SER A 500 29.19 -12.10 24.53
CA SER A 500 30.17 -11.13 24.01
C SER A 500 29.60 -10.21 22.91
N ARG A 501 28.83 -10.76 21.97
CA ARG A 501 28.23 -9.98 20.88
C ARG A 501 27.13 -9.03 21.35
N TRP A 502 26.34 -9.46 22.34
CA TRP A 502 25.26 -8.64 22.91
C TRP A 502 25.84 -7.49 23.75
N LEU A 503 26.90 -7.74 24.51
CA LEU A 503 27.66 -6.70 25.22
C LEU A 503 28.30 -5.67 24.28
N LYS A 504 28.89 -6.10 23.15
CA LYS A 504 29.44 -5.18 22.14
C LYS A 504 28.37 -4.33 21.46
N TRP A 505 27.18 -4.87 21.25
CA TRP A 505 26.06 -4.09 20.71
C TRP A 505 25.51 -3.10 21.73
N MET A 506 25.37 -3.47 23.00
CA MET A 506 24.91 -2.55 24.06
C MET A 506 25.92 -1.44 24.37
N ALA A 507 27.22 -1.70 24.22
CA ALA A 507 28.27 -0.68 24.39
C ALA A 507 28.19 0.45 23.35
N LEU A 508 27.66 0.20 22.16
CA LEU A 508 27.46 1.22 21.12
C LEU A 508 26.27 2.16 21.41
N PHE A 509 25.33 1.76 22.27
CA PHE A 509 24.16 2.59 22.64
C PHE A 509 24.27 3.22 24.03
N ARG A 510 25.40 3.03 24.72
CA ARG A 510 25.65 3.57 26.07
C ARG A 510 26.64 4.75 26.07
N ASN A 511 27.09 5.18 24.89
CA ASN A 511 27.99 6.32 24.68
C ASN A 511 27.29 7.47 23.94
N GLU A 512 26.06 7.81 24.34
CA GLU A 512 25.44 9.11 24.09
C GLU A 512 24.91 9.69 25.39
#